data_AF-A0A061FB12-F1
#
_entry.id   AF-A0A061FB12-F1
#
_cell.length_a   1.000
_cell.length_b   1.000
_cell.length_c   1.000
_cell.angle_alpha   90.00
_cell.angle_beta   90.00
_cell.angle_gamma   90.00
#
_symmetry.space_group_name_H-M   'P 1'
#
loop_
_entity.id
_entity.type
_entity.pdbx_description
1 polymer ?
#
loop_
_entity_poly.entity_id
_entity_poly.type
_entity_poly.pdbx_seq_one_letter_code
_entity_poly.pdbx_strand_id
1 'polypeptide(L)'
;MENFRQVVNDEGLMDFPLTGSKFTWHNKKEEVIFSRLDRYLIIMEVLGKFQNLRQECLNSSPSNHNLAILGVDDIDWGFKPFCLFNHYLNEKGLRSFAEAWEANNKKHEGGGKLW
;
A
#
# COMPACT_ATOMS: atom_id res chain seq x y z
N MET A 1 -16.18 9.15 20.08
CA MET A 1 -14.72 8.92 19.99
C MET A 1 -14.15 8.37 21.30
N GLU A 2 -14.56 8.86 22.48
CA GLU A 2 -14.20 8.27 23.79
C GLU A 2 -14.37 6.75 23.82
N ASN A 3 -15.55 6.25 23.42
CA ASN A 3 -15.86 4.83 23.49
C ASN A 3 -14.93 3.97 22.61
N PHE A 4 -14.56 4.44 21.43
CA PHE A 4 -13.59 3.74 20.58
C PHE A 4 -12.20 3.70 21.21
N ARG A 5 -11.69 4.85 21.69
CA ARG A 5 -10.38 4.90 22.35
C ARG A 5 -10.34 4.04 23.61
N GLN A 6 -11.43 4.03 24.36
CA GLN A 6 -11.57 3.19 25.54
C GLN A 6 -11.46 1.72 25.18
N VAL A 7 -12.24 1.24 24.19
CA VAL A 7 -12.15 -0.16 23.73
C VAL A 7 -10.75 -0.51 23.24
N VAL A 8 -10.12 0.37 22.45
CA VAL A 8 -8.73 0.16 21.99
C VAL A 8 -7.76 -0.01 23.16
N ASN A 9 -7.88 0.83 24.18
CA ASN A 9 -7.04 0.77 25.37
C ASN A 9 -7.33 -0.45 26.25
N ASP A 10 -8.62 -0.76 26.47
CA ASP A 10 -9.07 -1.88 27.31
C ASP A 10 -8.63 -3.23 26.73
N GLU A 11 -8.58 -3.33 25.39
CA GLU A 11 -8.08 -4.51 24.67
C GLU A 11 -6.54 -4.52 24.50
N GLY A 12 -5.82 -3.52 25.02
CA GLY A 12 -4.36 -3.42 24.91
C GLY A 12 -3.84 -3.24 23.49
N LEU A 13 -4.67 -2.66 22.60
CA LEU A 13 -4.34 -2.42 21.21
C LEU A 13 -3.69 -1.05 21.00
N MET A 14 -2.81 -0.96 20.02
CA MET A 14 -2.19 0.29 19.58
C MET A 14 -2.73 0.70 18.21
N ASP A 15 -3.16 1.97 18.06
CA ASP A 15 -3.41 2.57 16.74
C ASP A 15 -2.08 2.81 16.03
N PHE A 16 -1.79 1.99 15.02
CA PHE A 16 -0.48 1.99 14.38
C PHE A 16 -0.26 3.26 13.53
N PRO A 17 0.96 3.84 13.52
CA PRO A 17 1.22 5.09 12.81
C PRO A 17 1.02 4.95 11.30
N LEU A 18 0.26 5.87 10.70
CA LEU A 18 0.05 5.94 9.25
C LEU A 18 1.09 6.86 8.60
N THR A 19 1.82 6.34 7.62
CA THR A 19 2.74 7.11 6.77
C THR A 19 2.14 7.37 5.39
N GLY A 20 2.80 8.22 4.59
CA GLY A 20 2.26 8.68 3.31
C GLY A 20 1.14 9.71 3.52
N SER A 21 -0.07 9.40 3.04
CA SER A 21 -1.23 10.28 3.25
C SER A 21 -1.73 10.23 4.68
N LYS A 22 -2.04 11.39 5.27
CA LYS A 22 -2.58 11.48 6.65
C LYS A 22 -4.03 11.01 6.76
N PHE A 23 -4.73 10.88 5.63
CA PHE A 23 -6.17 10.63 5.59
C PHE A 23 -6.46 9.43 4.71
N THR A 24 -7.38 8.59 5.18
CA THR A 24 -7.84 7.41 4.44
C THR A 24 -9.18 7.65 3.77
N TRP A 25 -9.82 8.79 4.03
CA TRP A 25 -11.13 9.13 3.49
C TRP A 25 -11.26 10.62 3.22
N HIS A 26 -12.04 10.97 2.19
CA HIS A 26 -12.49 12.33 1.94
C HIS A 26 -13.95 12.36 1.45
N ASN A 27 -14.66 13.46 1.66
CA ASN A 27 -16.11 13.54 1.36
C ASN A 27 -16.47 13.67 -0.13
N LYS A 28 -15.50 13.82 -1.05
CA LYS A 28 -15.70 14.08 -2.50
C LYS A 28 -16.59 15.29 -2.83
N LYS A 29 -16.57 16.35 -2.03
CA LYS A 29 -17.30 17.60 -2.30
C LYS A 29 -16.34 18.72 -2.68
N GLU A 30 -16.87 19.84 -3.19
CA GLU A 30 -16.07 21.05 -3.49
C GLU A 30 -15.32 21.55 -2.25
N GLU A 31 -16.02 21.64 -1.12
CA GLU A 31 -15.40 21.80 0.19
C GLU A 31 -14.94 20.44 0.72
N VAL A 32 -13.68 20.12 0.45
CA VAL A 32 -13.12 18.81 0.79
C VAL A 32 -12.86 18.72 2.29
N ILE A 33 -13.49 17.73 2.92
CA ILE A 33 -13.21 17.32 4.30
C ILE A 33 -12.48 15.99 4.25
N PHE A 34 -11.42 15.88 5.04
CA PHE A 34 -10.61 14.67 5.15
C PHE A 34 -10.72 14.04 6.53
N SER A 35 -10.66 12.71 6.59
CA SER A 35 -10.62 11.96 7.85
C SER A 35 -9.79 10.69 7.72
N ARG A 36 -9.26 10.22 8.86
CA ARG A 36 -8.66 8.88 8.99
C ARG A 36 -9.70 7.96 9.61
N LEU A 37 -10.37 7.18 8.76
CA LEU A 37 -11.41 6.22 9.18
C LEU A 37 -10.85 4.80 9.25
N ASP A 38 -9.88 4.49 8.40
CA ASP A 38 -9.30 3.16 8.26
C ASP A 38 -7.99 3.10 9.08
N ARG A 39 -7.90 2.14 10.01
CA ARG A 39 -6.82 2.03 10.99
C ARG A 39 -6.45 0.57 11.20
N TYR A 40 -5.15 0.29 11.29
CA TYR A 40 -4.66 -0.98 11.80
C TYR A 40 -4.44 -0.83 13.30
N LEU A 41 -5.11 -1.70 14.07
CA LEU A 41 -4.92 -1.81 15.51
C LEU A 41 -4.05 -3.04 15.77
N ILE A 42 -2.97 -2.88 16.53
CA ILE A 42 -1.93 -3.90 16.64
C ILE A 42 -1.64 -4.18 18.11
N ILE A 43 -1.54 -5.47 18.46
CA ILE A 43 -1.05 -5.91 19.77
C ILE A 43 0.48 -5.77 19.83
N MET A 44 1.02 -5.41 21.00
CA MET A 44 2.45 -5.12 21.14
C MET A 44 3.36 -6.30 20.77
N GLU A 45 2.89 -7.54 20.92
CA GLU A 45 3.62 -8.77 20.58
C GLU A 45 3.93 -8.87 19.08
N VAL A 46 3.11 -8.27 18.22
CA VAL A 46 3.35 -8.23 16.76
C VAL A 46 4.58 -7.39 16.45
N LEU A 47 4.79 -6.28 17.16
CA LEU A 47 5.97 -5.43 16.96
C LEU A 47 7.27 -6.13 17.39
N GLY A 48 7.19 -7.04 18.37
CA GLY A 48 8.32 -7.89 18.75
C GLY A 48 8.68 -8.93 17.67
N LYS A 49 7.72 -9.34 16.84
CA LYS A 49 7.91 -10.33 15.76
C LYS A 49 8.30 -9.70 14.42
N PHE A 50 7.77 -8.52 14.11
CA PHE A 50 7.99 -7.82 12.84
C PHE A 50 8.60 -6.45 13.10
N GLN A 51 9.93 -6.39 13.14
CA GLN A 51 10.67 -5.19 13.54
C GLN A 51 10.52 -4.03 12.54
N ASN A 52 10.28 -4.33 11.26
CA ASN A 52 10.12 -3.35 10.19
C ASN A 52 8.68 -3.28 9.67
N LEU A 53 7.71 -3.43 10.56
CA LEU A 53 6.30 -3.25 10.23
C LEU A 53 6.03 -1.78 9.91
N ARG A 54 5.41 -1.51 8.76
CA ARG A 54 4.96 -0.17 8.34
C ARG A 54 3.49 -0.20 7.94
N GLN A 55 2.80 0.90 8.23
CA GLN A 55 1.48 1.17 7.67
C GLN A 55 1.56 2.42 6.78
N GLU A 56 1.11 2.30 5.54
CA GLU A 56 1.17 3.36 4.53
C GLU A 56 -0.20 3.59 3.89
N CYS A 57 -0.56 4.86 3.68
CA CYS A 57 -1.74 5.24 2.90
C CYS A 57 -1.35 5.53 1.44
N LEU A 58 -1.93 4.79 0.50
CA LEU A 58 -1.74 5.02 -0.93
C LEU A 58 -2.74 6.07 -1.46
N ASN A 59 -2.21 7.14 -2.05
CA ASN A 59 -2.98 8.25 -2.62
C ASN A 59 -3.66 7.94 -3.98
N SER A 60 -3.90 6.68 -4.30
CA SER A 60 -4.35 6.24 -5.62
C SER A 60 -5.65 5.45 -5.49
N SER A 61 -6.78 6.15 -5.47
CA SER A 61 -8.08 5.48 -5.49
C SER A 61 -9.13 6.35 -6.18
N PRO A 62 -9.92 5.78 -7.11
CA PRO A 62 -11.14 6.42 -7.58
C PRO A 62 -12.25 6.39 -6.51
N SER A 63 -12.05 5.69 -5.39
CA SER A 63 -12.95 5.70 -4.23
C SER A 63 -12.80 6.99 -3.41
N ASN A 64 -13.76 7.27 -2.53
CA ASN A 64 -13.59 8.27 -1.48
C ASN A 64 -12.69 7.75 -0.34
N HIS A 65 -12.29 6.48 -0.39
CA HIS A 65 -11.31 5.88 0.47
C HIS A 65 -9.96 5.69 -0.25
N ASN A 66 -8.89 6.10 0.42
CA ASN A 66 -7.53 5.71 0.10
C ASN A 66 -7.19 4.38 0.78
N LEU A 67 -6.39 3.55 0.10
CA LEU A 67 -6.01 2.25 0.63
C LEU A 67 -4.95 2.42 1.73
N ALA A 68 -5.22 1.91 2.93
CA ALA A 68 -4.20 1.72 3.95
C ALA A 68 -3.64 0.29 3.81
N ILE A 69 -2.31 0.18 3.75
CA ILE A 69 -1.60 -1.10 3.65
C ILE A 69 -0.74 -1.27 4.89
N LEU A 70 -0.74 -2.48 5.45
CA LEU A 70 0.22 -2.92 6.47
C LEU A 70 1.20 -3.91 5.82
N GLY A 71 2.50 -3.64 5.94
CA GLY A 71 3.54 -4.48 5.35
C GLY A 71 4.80 -4.50 6.21
N VAL A 72 5.74 -5.38 5.87
CA VAL A 72 7.04 -5.47 6.53
C VAL A 72 8.11 -5.19 5.47
N ASP A 73 9.08 -4.35 5.80
CA ASP A 73 10.06 -3.83 4.82
C ASP A 73 11.23 -4.78 4.55
N ASP A 74 11.14 -6.01 5.06
CA ASP A 74 12.28 -6.91 5.16
C ASP A 74 12.58 -7.71 3.89
N ILE A 75 11.73 -7.63 2.85
CA ILE A 75 11.91 -8.44 1.65
C ILE A 75 11.59 -7.65 0.39
N ASP A 76 12.63 -7.21 -0.31
CA ASP A 76 12.56 -6.90 -1.73
C ASP A 76 12.43 -8.22 -2.49
N TRP A 77 11.21 -8.59 -2.86
CA TRP A 77 10.92 -9.75 -3.70
C TRP A 77 11.39 -9.58 -5.16
N GLY A 78 12.08 -8.48 -5.46
CA GLY A 78 12.37 -8.04 -6.81
C GLY A 78 11.14 -7.38 -7.45
N PHE A 79 11.24 -7.13 -8.76
CA PHE A 79 10.14 -6.55 -9.51
C PHE A 79 8.87 -7.39 -9.34
N LYS A 80 7.77 -6.74 -8.96
CA LYS A 80 6.46 -7.37 -8.84
C LYS A 80 6.17 -8.14 -10.15
N PRO A 81 5.93 -9.46 -10.11
CA PRO A 81 5.56 -10.19 -11.31
C PRO A 81 4.30 -9.55 -11.89
N PHE A 82 4.31 -9.27 -13.19
CA PHE A 82 3.15 -8.67 -13.83
C PHE A 82 1.99 -9.67 -13.76
N CYS A 83 0.82 -9.21 -13.32
CA CYS A 83 -0.41 -10.01 -13.37
C CYS A 83 -1.09 -9.77 -14.72
N LEU A 84 -1.12 -10.79 -15.57
CA LEU A 84 -1.85 -10.77 -16.83
C LEU A 84 -3.04 -11.74 -16.75
N PHE A 85 -4.21 -11.32 -17.24
CA PHE A 85 -5.32 -12.25 -17.37
C PHE A 85 -5.04 -13.28 -18.47
N ASN A 86 -5.41 -14.54 -18.23
CA ASN A 86 -5.16 -15.65 -19.16
C ASN A 86 -5.69 -15.39 -20.60
N HIS A 87 -6.75 -14.61 -20.76
CA HIS A 87 -7.29 -14.30 -22.09
C HIS A 87 -6.33 -13.47 -22.95
N TYR A 88 -5.47 -12.64 -22.34
CA TYR A 88 -4.46 -11.86 -23.06
C TYR A 88 -3.30 -12.73 -23.59
N LEU A 89 -3.15 -13.98 -23.12
CA LEU A 89 -2.13 -14.90 -23.66
C LEU A 89 -2.33 -15.19 -25.15
N ASN A 90 -3.56 -15.02 -25.65
CA ASN A 90 -3.92 -15.26 -27.04
C ASN A 90 -3.99 -13.97 -27.88
N GLU A 91 -3.74 -12.80 -27.28
CA GLU A 91 -3.79 -11.52 -27.99
C GLU A 91 -2.59 -11.34 -28.93
N LYS A 92 -2.85 -10.78 -30.12
CA LYS A 92 -1.79 -10.46 -31.07
C LYS A 92 -0.98 -9.30 -30.53
N GLY A 93 0.28 -9.56 -30.19
CA GLY A 93 1.23 -8.55 -29.74
C GLY A 93 1.68 -8.69 -28.28
N LEU A 94 1.11 -9.62 -27.49
CA LEU A 94 1.58 -9.87 -26.13
C LEU A 94 3.06 -10.25 -26.11
N ARG A 95 3.50 -11.08 -27.05
CA ARG A 95 4.91 -11.50 -27.14
C ARG A 95 5.83 -10.30 -27.38
N SER A 96 5.47 -9.42 -28.30
CA SER A 96 6.22 -8.19 -28.59
C SER A 96 6.23 -7.24 -27.39
N PHE A 97 5.13 -7.18 -26.63
CA PHE A 97 5.06 -6.43 -25.38
C PHE A 97 6.00 -7.00 -24.30
N ALA A 98 6.02 -8.32 -24.11
CA ALA A 98 6.89 -8.98 -23.15
C ALA A 98 8.38 -8.75 -23.49
N GLU A 99 8.75 -8.88 -24.76
CA GLU A 99 10.10 -8.60 -25.25
C GLU A 99 10.50 -7.13 -25.04
N ALA A 100 9.57 -6.19 -25.27
CA ALA A 100 9.80 -4.76 -25.01
C ALA A 100 9.92 -4.44 -23.51
N TRP A 101 9.12 -5.09 -22.66
CA TRP A 101 9.16 -4.94 -21.20
C TRP A 101 10.50 -5.43 -20.64
N GLU A 102 10.96 -6.61 -21.04
CA GLU A 102 12.27 -7.14 -20.66
C GLU A 102 13.41 -6.24 -21.13
N ALA A 103 13.36 -5.74 -22.36
CA ALA A 103 14.36 -4.82 -22.89
C ALA A 103 14.41 -3.49 -22.13
N ASN A 104 13.26 -2.99 -21.65
CA ASN A 104 13.21 -1.76 -20.87
C ASN A 104 13.77 -1.94 -19.46
N ASN A 105 13.53 -3.10 -18.83
CA ASN A 105 14.04 -3.38 -17.49
C ASN A 105 15.55 -3.57 -17.44
N LYS A 106 16.16 -4.10 -18.50
CA LYS A 106 17.64 -4.19 -18.63
C LYS A 106 18.34 -2.82 -18.72
N LYS A 107 17.63 -1.74 -19.06
CA LYS A 107 18.20 -0.39 -19.12
C LYS A 107 18.36 0.28 -17.75
N HIS A 108 17.74 -0.27 -16.70
CA HIS A 108 17.78 0.31 -15.36
C HIS A 108 18.87 -0.29 -14.45
N GLU A 109 19.67 -1.25 -14.91
CA GLU A 109 20.81 -1.79 -14.14
C GLU A 109 22.01 -0.83 -14.03
N GLY A 110 21.94 0.37 -14.64
CA GLY A 110 23.02 1.37 -14.61
C GLY A 110 22.64 2.76 -14.07
N GLY A 111 21.43 2.96 -13.56
CA GLY A 111 20.93 4.28 -13.18
C GLY A 111 20.53 4.33 -11.72
N GLY A 112 21.27 5.10 -10.92
CA GLY A 112 20.99 5.35 -9.52
C GLY A 112 19.53 5.70 -9.24
N LYS A 113 19.07 5.25 -8.07
CA LYS A 113 17.76 5.55 -7.46
C LYS A 113 17.41 7.03 -7.66
N LEU A 114 16.43 7.29 -8.52
CA LEU A 114 15.60 8.48 -8.43
C LEU A 114 14.38 8.10 -7.59
N TRP A 115 14.56 8.19 -6.28
CA TRP A 115 13.51 8.57 -5.34
C TRP A 115 14.02 9.81 -4.63
#